data_AF-A0A915C4M2-F1
#
_entry.id   AF-A0A915C4M2-F1
#
_cell.length_a   1.000
_cell.length_b   1.000
_cell.length_c   1.000
_cell.angle_alpha   90.00
_cell.angle_beta   90.00
_cell.angle_gamma   90.00
#
_symmetry.space_group_name_H-M   'P 1'
#
loop_
_entity.id
_entity.type
_entity.pdbx_description
1 polymer ?
#
loop_
_entity_poly.entity_id
_entity_poly.type
_entity_poly.pdbx_seq_one_letter_code
_entity_poly.pdbx_strand_id
1 'polypeptide(L)' 'DDKLVIFQAMGDVEYGTMCDQIYILNVADPRRISRRISTGLGSSTCSYFFPNGDALYSSTF' A
#
# COMPACT_ATOMS: atom_id res chain seq x y z
N ASP A 1 18.19 5.21 -0.64
CA ASP A 1 17.55 5.36 0.68
C ASP A 1 16.31 4.48 0.76
N ASP A 2 16.53 3.23 1.14
CA ASP A 2 15.57 2.11 1.11
C ASP A 2 14.59 2.14 2.30
N LYS A 3 13.91 3.27 2.48
CA LYS A 3 13.07 3.53 3.66
C LYS A 3 11.57 3.33 3.41
N LEU A 4 11.17 2.93 2.21
CA LEU A 4 9.76 2.72 1.86
C LEU A 4 9.49 1.26 1.55
N VAL A 5 8.37 0.75 2.06
CA VAL A 5 7.85 -0.60 1.75
C VAL A 5 6.44 -0.46 1.19
N ILE A 6 6.20 -1.12 0.05
CA ILE A 6 4.88 -1.22 -0.58
C ILE A 6 4.37 -2.62 -0.34
N PHE A 7 3.13 -2.72 0.13
CA PHE A 7 2.54 -4.00 0.51
C PHE A 7 1.03 -3.97 0.35
N GLN A 8 0.45 -5.16 0.26
CA GLN A 8 -0.98 -5.39 0.24
C GLN A 8 -1.44 -5.80 1.64
N ALA A 9 -2.52 -5.19 2.13
CA ALA A 9 -3.14 -5.55 3.40
C ALA A 9 -4.65 -5.33 3.38
N MET A 10 -5.35 -5.99 4.31
CA MET A 10 -6.77 -5.79 4.62
C MET A 10 -6.97 -5.97 6.14
N GLY A 11 -8.07 -5.43 6.67
CA GLY A 11 -8.44 -5.54 8.08
C GLY A 11 -9.40 -4.42 8.48
N ASP A 12 -10.55 -4.75 9.05
CA ASP A 12 -11.53 -3.74 9.46
C ASP A 12 -11.08 -2.96 10.69
N VAL A 13 -10.45 -3.62 11.66
CA VAL A 13 -9.95 -3.01 12.90
C VAL A 13 -8.70 -2.17 12.64
N GLU A 14 -7.71 -2.72 11.94
CA GLU A 14 -6.41 -2.06 11.75
C GLU A 14 -6.41 -1.05 10.59
N TYR A 15 -7.18 -1.33 9.52
CA TYR A 15 -7.13 -0.55 8.28
C TYR A 15 -8.49 0.04 7.86
N GLY A 16 -9.59 -0.35 8.51
CA GLY A 16 -10.94 0.09 8.16
C GLY A 16 -11.45 -0.44 6.83
N THR A 17 -10.84 -1.50 6.28
CA THR A 17 -11.18 -2.02 4.95
C THR A 17 -11.39 -3.53 4.97
N MET A 18 -12.48 -3.98 4.31
CA MET A 18 -12.81 -5.40 4.16
C MET A 18 -12.29 -6.02 2.86
N CYS A 19 -11.50 -5.26 2.08
CA CYS A 19 -10.91 -5.70 0.82
C CYS A 19 -9.42 -5.37 0.80
N ASP A 20 -8.67 -6.10 -0.04
CA ASP A 20 -7.24 -5.88 -0.26
C ASP A 20 -6.97 -4.47 -0.79
N GLN A 21 -6.09 -3.75 -0.11
CA GLN A 21 -5.65 -2.42 -0.48
C GLN A 21 -4.13 -2.36 -0.49
N ILE A 22 -3.58 -1.41 -1.26
CA ILE A 22 -2.14 -1.20 -1.38
C ILE A 22 -1.73 -0.02 -0.52
N TYR A 23 -0.69 -0.23 0.28
CA TYR A 23 -0.19 0.74 1.24
C TYR A 23 1.30 0.99 1.07
N ILE A 24 1.73 2.19 1.44
CA ILE A 24 3.14 2.57 1.57
C ILE A 24 3.44 2.84 3.05
N LEU A 25 4.44 2.16 3.58
CA LEU A 25 5.00 2.39 4.91
C LEU A 25 6.39 2.99 4.80
N ASN A 26 6.67 3.98 5.65
CA ASN A 26 8.04 4.44 5.88
C ASN A 26 8.65 3.62 7.04
N VAL A 27 9.65 2.78 6.75
CA VAL A 27 10.27 1.93 7.77
C VAL A 27 11.12 2.70 8.78
N ALA A 28 11.46 3.97 8.49
CA ALA A 28 12.09 4.85 9.47
C ALA A 28 11.10 5.36 10.52
N ASP A 29 9.79 5.30 10.24
CA ASP A 29 8.71 5.64 11.16
C ASP A 29 7.57 4.60 11.07
N PRO A 30 7.83 3.36 11.53
CA PRO A 30 6.93 2.23 11.32
C PRO A 30 5.65 2.30 12.17
N ARG A 31 5.60 3.21 13.15
CA ARG A 31 4.41 3.43 14.01
C ARG A 31 3.39 4.34 13.35
N ARG A 32 3.77 5.04 12.28
CA ARG A 32 2.85 5.86 11.51
C ARG A 32 1.97 4.95 10.64
N ILE A 33 0.67 5.25 10.65
CA ILE A 33 -0.30 4.55 9.80
C ILE A 33 0.17 4.61 8.34
N SER A 34 0.25 3.44 7.71
CA SER A 34 0.67 3.31 6.33
C SER A 34 -0.30 4.02 5.39
N ARG A 35 0.22 4.76 4.42
CA ARG A 35 -0.59 5.54 3.48
C ARG A 35 -1.22 4.61 2.44
N ARG A 36 -2.56 4.54 2.39
CA ARG A 36 -3.28 3.86 1.30
C ARG A 36 -3.08 4.60 -0.02
N ILE A 37 -2.74 3.88 -1.09
CA ILE A 37 -2.59 4.44 -2.44
C ILE A 37 -3.59 3.87 -3.45
N SER A 38 -4.25 2.75 -3.13
CA SER A 38 -5.33 2.19 -3.91
C SER A 38 -6.62 3.03 -3.81
N THR A 39 -7.40 3.05 -4.88
CA THR A 39 -8.66 3.79 -5.00
C THR A 39 -9.83 3.12 -4.28
N GLY A 40 -9.69 1.83 -3.93
CA GLY A 40 -10.75 1.03 -3.32
C GLY A 40 -11.73 0.42 -4.33
N LEU A 41 -11.45 0.53 -5.64
CA LEU A 41 -12.27 -0.04 -6.70
C LEU A 41 -11.66 -1.34 -7.23
N GLY A 42 -12.51 -2.36 -7.38
CA GLY A 42 -12.16 -3.72 -7.76
C GLY A 42 -11.08 -4.36 -6.88
N SER A 43 -10.25 -5.22 -7.46
CA SER A 43 -9.21 -5.95 -6.72
C SER A 43 -7.83 -5.42 -7.09
N SER A 44 -7.08 -4.95 -6.08
CA SER A 44 -5.71 -4.48 -6.25
C SER A 44 -4.72 -5.60 -5.96
N THR A 45 -3.71 -5.75 -6.81
CA THR A 45 -2.65 -6.75 -6.69
C THR A 45 -1.35 -6.26 -7.31
N CYS A 46 -0.25 -6.98 -7.08
CA CYS A 46 1.08 -6.74 -7.65
C CYS A 46 1.57 -5.28 -7.51
N SER A 47 2.49 -5.04 -6.58
CA SER A 47 3.02 -3.71 -6.33
C SER A 47 4.55 -3.66 -6.47
N TYR A 48 5.08 -2.51 -6.88
CA TYR A 48 6.51 -2.31 -7.15
C TYR A 48 6.94 -0.87 -6.83
N PHE A 49 8.17 -0.72 -6.35
CA PHE A 49 8.83 0.56 -6.17
C PHE A 49 9.94 0.74 -7.20
N PHE A 50 9.88 1.85 -7.93
CA PHE A 50 10.95 2.27 -8.81
C PHE A 50 12.10 2.90 -8.01
N PRO A 51 13.35 2.82 -8.51
CA PRO A 51 14.51 3.42 -7.86
C PRO A 51 14.40 4.95 -7.65
N ASN A 52 13.54 5.63 -8.41
CA ASN A 52 13.30 7.07 -8.30
C ASN A 52 12.27 7.44 -7.20
N GLY A 53 11.68 6.46 -6.52
CA GLY A 53 10.68 6.65 -5.47
C GLY A 53 9.23 6.54 -5.94
N ASP A 54 8.98 6.35 -7.23
CA ASP A 54 7.62 6.14 -7.75
C ASP A 54 7.10 4.75 -7.38
N ALA A 55 5.80 4.65 -7.14
CA ALA A 55 5.10 3.40 -6.82
C ALA A 55 4.14 3.02 -7.95
N LEU A 56 4.15 1.74 -8.32
CA LEU A 56 3.18 1.14 -9.23
C LEU A 56 2.41 0.05 -8.49
N TYR A 57 1.12 -0.05 -8.79
CA TYR A 57 0.29 -1.21 -8.43
C TYR A 57 -0.73 -1.48 -9.54
N SER A 58 -1.20 -2.71 -9.63
CA SER A 58 -2.26 -3.11 -10.57
C SER A 58 -3.60 -3.19 -9.85
N SER A 59 -4.67 -2.78 -10.51
CA SER A 59 -6.04 -2.97 -10.02
C SER A 59 -6.98 -3.26 -11.16
N THR A 60 -7.96 -4.11 -10.93
CA THR A 60 -9.11 -4.28 -11.84
C THR A 60 -10.19 -3.27 -11.49
N PHE A 61 -10.90 -2.72 -12.47
CA PHE A 61 -12.10 -1.89 -12.28
C PHE A 61 -12.94 -1.87 -13.56
#